data_AF-A0A3E0P588-F1
#
_entry.id   AF-A0A3E0P588-F1
#
_cell.length_a   1.000
_cell.length_b   1.000
_cell.length_c   1.000
_cell.angle_alpha   90.00
_cell.angle_beta   90.00
_cell.angle_gamma   90.00
#
_symmetry.space_group_name_H-M   'P 1'
#
loop_
_entity.id
_entity.type
_entity.pdbx_description
1 polymer ?
#
loop_
_entity_poly.entity_id
_entity_poly.type
_entity_poly.pdbx_seq_one_letter_code
_entity_poly.pdbx_strand_id
1 'polypeptide(L)'
;MNQASRSGSNHAEEIPADIQELGSALELLPAEHRGRIEPLFARVVESTKRRRRILGLVQDALAQLRLDMKYLMFDLEATRRERDDYRRKLEEAQ
;
A
#
# COMPACT_ATOMS: atom_id res chain seq x y z
N MET A 1 6.82 -21.16 -5.77
CA MET A 1 7.45 -20.54 -4.59
C MET A 1 7.99 -19.18 -5.00
N ASN A 2 7.44 -18.09 -4.47
CA ASN A 2 8.19 -16.84 -4.39
C ASN A 2 7.66 -16.03 -3.20
N GLN A 3 8.28 -16.23 -2.05
CA GLN A 3 8.05 -15.42 -0.86
C GLN A 3 8.76 -14.08 -1.10
N ALA A 4 8.07 -13.14 -1.75
CA ALA A 4 8.48 -11.75 -1.74
C ALA A 4 8.20 -11.21 -0.33
N SER A 5 9.29 -10.92 0.38
CA SER A 5 9.36 -10.52 1.77
C SER A 5 8.28 -9.50 2.18
N ARG A 6 7.51 -9.86 3.20
CA ARG A 6 6.57 -8.99 3.94
C ARG A 6 7.31 -7.88 4.72
N SER A 7 8.07 -7.02 4.03
CA SER A 7 8.76 -5.89 4.69
C SER A 7 7.85 -4.66 4.87
N GLY A 8 6.63 -4.67 4.34
CA GLY A 8 5.71 -3.52 4.39
C GLY A 8 4.80 -3.43 5.62
N SER A 9 4.70 -4.50 6.43
CA SER A 9 3.65 -4.57 7.46
C SER A 9 3.96 -3.83 8.77
N ASN A 10 5.20 -3.41 9.02
CA ASN A 10 5.56 -2.82 10.32
C ASN A 10 5.28 -1.30 10.40
N HIS A 11 5.38 -0.59 9.28
CA HIS A 11 5.16 0.87 9.28
C HIS A 11 3.69 1.27 9.45
N ALA A 12 2.75 0.36 9.25
CA ALA A 12 1.32 0.67 9.36
C ALA A 12 0.85 0.90 10.80
N GLU A 13 1.56 0.32 11.78
CA GLU A 13 1.27 0.47 13.21
C GLU A 13 2.06 1.59 13.88
N GLU A 14 3.19 1.95 13.30
CA GLU A 14 3.96 3.10 13.74
C GLU A 14 3.09 4.36 13.62
N ILE A 15 3.14 5.21 14.64
CA ILE A 15 2.54 6.54 14.64
C ILE A 15 3.61 7.58 14.28
N PRO A 16 3.24 8.72 13.64
CA PRO A 16 4.17 9.81 13.36
C PRO A 16 4.96 10.26 14.60
N ALA A 17 6.21 10.71 14.40
CA ALA A 17 7.07 11.22 15.47
C ALA A 17 6.36 12.28 16.32
N ASP A 18 5.69 13.24 15.68
CA ASP A 18 4.94 14.31 16.36
C ASP A 18 3.84 13.77 17.31
N ILE A 19 3.18 12.65 16.94
CA ILE A 19 2.19 12.01 17.81
C ILE A 19 2.87 11.30 18.97
N GLN A 20 4.05 10.71 18.76
CA GLN A 20 4.84 10.11 19.85
C GLN A 20 5.31 11.19 20.84
N GLU A 21 5.85 12.30 20.34
CA GLU A 21 6.27 13.45 21.15
C GLU A 21 5.10 14.05 21.94
N LEU A 22 3.93 14.16 21.31
CA LEU A 22 2.71 14.60 22.00
C LEU A 22 2.31 13.64 23.13
N GLY A 23 2.46 12.33 22.92
CA GLY A 23 2.27 11.32 23.96
C GLY A 23 3.20 11.54 25.16
N SER A 24 4.50 11.70 24.89
CA SER A 24 5.51 12.00 25.92
C SER A 24 5.21 13.30 26.67
N ALA A 25 4.72 14.34 25.97
CA ALA A 25 4.33 15.60 26.60
C ALA A 25 3.10 15.44 27.52
N LEU A 26 2.13 14.60 27.16
CA LEU A 26 0.96 14.30 27.99
C LEU A 26 1.35 13.58 29.29
N GLU A 27 2.38 12.74 29.26
CA GLU A 27 2.93 12.06 30.44
C GLU A 27 3.59 13.01 31.45
N LEU A 28 3.88 14.25 31.06
CA LEU A 28 4.40 15.28 31.97
C LEU A 28 3.29 16.12 32.61
N LEU A 29 2.03 15.98 32.15
CA LEU A 29 0.91 16.76 32.69
C LEU A 29 0.45 16.25 34.06
N PRO A 30 -0.04 17.15 34.95
CA PRO A 30 -0.75 16.77 36.16
C PRO A 30 -1.94 15.85 35.88
N ALA A 31 -2.23 14.94 36.81
CA ALA A 31 -3.24 13.89 36.65
C ALA A 31 -4.64 14.43 36.28
N GLU A 32 -5.02 15.58 36.83
CA GLU A 32 -6.31 16.22 36.55
C GLU A 32 -6.48 16.62 35.08
N HIS A 33 -5.42 17.14 34.46
CA HIS A 33 -5.43 17.53 33.05
C HIS A 33 -5.24 16.31 32.14
N ARG A 34 -4.38 15.37 32.54
CA ARG A 34 -4.13 14.13 31.79
C ARG A 34 -5.40 13.31 31.62
N GLY A 35 -6.16 13.09 32.69
CA GLY A 35 -7.37 12.26 32.64
C GLY A 35 -8.44 12.76 31.64
N ARG A 36 -8.46 14.07 31.35
CA ARG A 36 -9.38 14.65 30.35
C ARG A 36 -8.87 14.48 28.91
N ILE A 37 -7.55 14.54 28.71
CA ILE A 37 -6.93 14.60 27.37
C ILE A 37 -6.56 13.20 26.86
N GLU A 38 -6.13 12.32 27.74
CA GLU A 38 -5.70 10.95 27.44
C GLU A 38 -6.71 10.15 26.59
N PRO A 39 -8.03 10.12 26.89
CA PRO A 39 -8.99 9.42 26.03
C PRO A 39 -9.14 10.07 24.64
N LEU A 40 -8.96 11.40 24.53
CA LEU A 40 -9.00 12.08 23.23
C LEU A 40 -7.75 11.77 22.41
N PHE A 41 -6.59 11.79 23.05
CA PHE A 41 -5.32 11.42 22.43
C PHE A 41 -5.32 9.97 21.94
N ALA A 42 -5.82 9.03 22.75
CA ALA A 42 -5.95 7.62 22.36
C ALA A 42 -6.81 7.46 21.08
N ARG A 43 -7.91 8.22 20.96
CA ARG A 43 -8.74 8.22 19.73
C ARG A 43 -7.98 8.77 18.52
N VAL A 44 -7.16 9.81 18.71
CA VAL A 44 -6.32 10.37 17.64
C VAL A 44 -5.27 9.37 17.17
N VAL A 45 -4.57 8.70 18.10
CA VAL A 45 -3.62 7.63 17.83
C VAL A 45 -4.27 6.53 17.00
N GLU A 46 -5.43 6.02 17.43
CA GLU A 46 -6.15 4.97 16.71
C GLU A 46 -6.63 5.41 15.33
N SER A 47 -7.14 6.64 15.21
CA SER A 47 -7.56 7.19 13.91
C SER A 47 -6.39 7.32 12.94
N THR A 48 -5.20 7.69 13.44
CA THR A 48 -3.97 7.83 12.65
C THR A 48 -3.47 6.47 12.18
N LYS A 49 -3.38 5.48 13.08
CA LYS A 49 -3.02 4.10 12.74
C LYS A 49 -3.97 3.52 11.70
N ARG A 50 -5.30 3.71 11.88
CA ARG A 50 -6.30 3.25 10.92
C ARG A 50 -6.12 3.88 9.55
N ARG A 51 -5.89 5.20 9.48
CA ARG A 51 -5.65 5.89 8.20
C ARG A 51 -4.41 5.34 7.50
N ARG A 52 -3.33 5.10 8.24
CA ARG A 52 -2.10 4.53 7.68
C ARG A 52 -2.29 3.11 7.16
N ARG A 53 -3.02 2.25 7.89
CA ARG A 53 -3.42 0.92 7.42
C ARG A 53 -4.20 0.98 6.10
N ILE A 54 -5.19 1.88 6.00
CA ILE A 54 -5.98 2.06 4.77
C ILE A 54 -5.08 2.49 3.60
N LEU A 55 -4.20 3.47 3.83
CA LEU A 55 -3.26 3.92 2.80
C LEU A 55 -2.31 2.81 2.35
N GLY A 56 -1.82 1.98 3.27
CA GLY A 56 -1.01 0.80 2.94
C GLY A 56 -1.77 -0.17 2.03
N LEU A 57 -3.01 -0.53 2.38
CA LEU A 57 -3.84 -1.41 1.55
C LEU A 57 -4.10 -0.83 0.15
N VAL A 58 -4.32 0.48 0.05
CA VAL A 58 -4.49 1.15 -1.25
C VAL A 58 -3.18 1.11 -2.05
N GLN A 59 -2.04 1.35 -1.42
CA GLN A 59 -0.73 1.27 -2.08
C GLN A 59 -0.44 -0.15 -2.59
N ASP A 60 -0.73 -1.18 -1.80
CA ASP A 60 -0.58 -2.58 -2.19
C ASP A 60 -1.49 -2.93 -3.38
N ALA A 61 -2.75 -2.51 -3.34
CA ALA A 61 -3.69 -2.73 -4.44
C ALA A 61 -3.25 -2.03 -5.74
N LEU A 62 -2.74 -0.80 -5.66
CA LEU A 62 -2.19 -0.08 -6.82
C LEU A 62 -0.91 -0.74 -7.36
N ALA A 63 -0.05 -1.24 -6.47
CA ALA A 63 1.15 -1.97 -6.86
C ALA A 63 0.79 -3.27 -7.61
N GLN A 64 -0.21 -4.01 -7.11
CA GLN A 64 -0.75 -5.19 -7.77
C GLN A 64 -1.34 -4.85 -9.14
N LEU A 65 -2.22 -3.84 -9.22
CA LEU A 65 -2.82 -3.41 -10.49
C LEU A 65 -1.75 -3.04 -11.52
N ARG A 66 -0.70 -2.32 -11.10
CA ARG A 66 0.41 -1.96 -11.97
C ARG A 66 1.15 -3.19 -12.51
N LEU A 67 1.28 -4.25 -11.71
CA LEU A 67 1.85 -5.52 -12.17
C LEU A 67 0.92 -6.22 -13.17
N ASP A 68 -0.37 -6.27 -12.87
CA ASP A 68 -1.39 -6.88 -13.74
C ASP A 68 -1.43 -6.18 -15.11
N MET A 69 -1.31 -4.86 -15.14
CA MET A 69 -1.20 -4.08 -16.38
C MET A 69 0.05 -4.46 -17.20
N LYS A 70 1.18 -4.74 -16.55
CA LYS A 70 2.40 -5.19 -17.26
C LYS A 70 2.20 -6.56 -17.90
N TYR A 71 1.53 -7.49 -17.20
CA TYR A 71 1.21 -8.80 -17.76
C TYR A 71 0.25 -8.68 -18.94
N LEU A 72 -0.80 -7.87 -18.83
CA LEU A 72 -1.74 -7.65 -19.93
C LEU A 72 -1.06 -7.09 -21.18
N MET A 73 -0.16 -6.13 -21.00
CA MET A 73 0.62 -5.55 -22.11
C MET A 73 1.54 -6.58 -22.76
N PHE A 74 2.18 -7.44 -21.96
CA PHE A 74 3.03 -8.51 -22.47
C PHE A 74 2.23 -9.53 -23.30
N ASP A 75 1.09 -9.99 -22.78
CA ASP A 75 0.22 -10.93 -23.49
C ASP A 75 -0.35 -10.32 -24.78
N LEU A 76 -0.68 -9.03 -24.76
CA LEU A 76 -1.12 -8.29 -25.95
C LEU A 76 -0.02 -8.23 -27.02
N GLU A 77 1.23 -8.01 -26.63
CA GLU A 77 2.36 -8.00 -27.56
C GLU A 77 2.62 -9.39 -28.15
N ALA A 78 2.53 -10.45 -27.33
CA ALA A 78 2.67 -11.82 -27.79
C ALA A 78 1.60 -12.17 -28.84
N THR A 79 0.32 -11.91 -28.53
CA THR A 79 -0.79 -12.17 -29.46
C THR A 79 -0.74 -11.34 -30.74
N ARG A 80 -0.22 -10.10 -30.67
CA ARG A 80 0.03 -9.28 -31.87
C ARG A 80 1.11 -9.90 -32.75
N ARG A 81 2.24 -10.33 -32.18
CA ARG A 81 3.32 -11.00 -32.92
C ARG A 81 2.84 -12.28 -33.59
N GLU A 82 2.13 -13.14 -32.84
CA GLU A 82 1.56 -14.38 -33.38
C GLU A 82 0.61 -14.11 -34.55
N ARG A 83 -0.29 -13.14 -34.42
CA ARG A 83 -1.19 -12.74 -35.51
C ARG A 83 -0.41 -12.28 -36.74
N ASP A 84 0.61 -11.45 -36.56
CA ASP A 84 1.40 -10.91 -37.67
C ASP A 84 2.23 -12.02 -38.35
N ASP A 85 2.70 -13.01 -37.60
CA ASP A 85 3.35 -14.22 -38.15
C ASP A 85 2.37 -15.06 -38.96
N TYR A 86 1.14 -15.27 -38.48
CA TYR A 86 0.12 -16.01 -39.22
C TYR A 86 -0.30 -15.30 -40.51
N ARG A 87 -0.41 -13.97 -40.49
CA ARG A 87 -0.72 -13.19 -41.69
C ARG A 87 0.36 -13.32 -42.75
N ARG A 88 1.64 -13.19 -42.37
CA ARG A 88 2.76 -13.39 -43.31
C ARG A 88 2.75 -14.77 -43.95
N LYS A 89 2.52 -15.83 -43.16
CA LYS A 89 2.42 -17.20 -43.69
C LYS A 89 1.26 -17.40 -44.66
N LEU A 90 0.13 -16.71 -44.44
CA LEU A 90 -1.02 -16.75 -45.35
C LEU A 90 -0.71 -16.04 -46.67
N GLU A 91 -0.04 -14.88 -46.61
CA GLU A 91 0.39 -14.13 -47.80
C GLU A 91 1.43 -14.91 -48.62
N GLU A 92 2.34 -15.64 -47.99
CA GLU A 92 3.34 -16.50 -48.67
C GLU A 92 2.73 -17.77 -49.28
N ALA A 93 1.57 -18.21 -48.80
CA ALA A 93 0.88 -19.41 -49.28
C ALA A 93 -0.11 -19.15 -50.44
N GLN A 94 -0.32 -17.88 -50.80
CA GLN A 94 -1.16 -17.42 -51.92
C GLN A 94 -0.31 -17.12 -53.15
#